data_AF-A0A0J8D5Y4-F1
#
_entry.id   AF-A0A0J8D5Y4-F1
#
_cell.length_a   1.000
_cell.length_b   1.000
_cell.length_c   1.000
_cell.angle_alpha   90.00
_cell.angle_beta   90.00
_cell.angle_gamma   90.00
#
_symmetry.space_group_name_H-M   'P 1'
#
loop_
_entity.id
_entity.type
_entity.pdbx_description
1 polymer ?
#
loop_
_entity_poly.entity_id
_entity_poly.type
_entity_poly.pdbx_seq_one_letter_code
_entity_poly.pdbx_strand_id
1 'polypeptide(L)'
;MPSWASAEQMGGCNLILSDDLDSLFSCIVLDQLFGCKIEGFYDFKAINFKEEFLKNGSENTNLIGVDIDFANNMKCFGNHVTQISTNDIRSNTANLNVINNVSARNYTDKFSGNTLMQILSLYNVDVEKWTDEQKLVLSCIDSFFLPFTTKYARFKSTQENYLKQLEQEHLGEFIVYYMDKYGEDIFKRIIDKYKLKGKINLDFGTLNTNIDLEGLSKLFNVPFLLPKNEFKPYKQYNTRYMDINNIKSSKDIVDKTNAKKIISLAVTFRNSISYTYK
;
A
#
# COMPACT_ATOMS: atom_id res chain seq x y z
N MET A 1 7.19 7.24 -12.67
CA MET A 1 7.60 6.19 -11.71
C MET A 1 9.12 6.12 -11.63
N PRO A 2 9.71 5.62 -10.53
CA PRO A 2 11.14 5.27 -10.49
C PRO A 2 11.50 4.23 -11.56
N SER A 3 12.73 4.26 -12.08
CA SER A 3 13.17 3.32 -13.12
C SER A 3 13.11 1.85 -12.67
N TRP A 4 13.37 1.57 -11.39
CA TRP A 4 13.30 0.22 -10.82
C TRP A 4 11.92 -0.43 -10.88
N ALA A 5 10.86 0.38 -11.02
CA ALA A 5 9.50 -0.12 -11.13
C ALA A 5 9.13 -0.49 -12.57
N SER A 6 10.02 -0.36 -13.55
CA SER A 6 9.74 -0.82 -14.92
C SER A 6 9.66 -2.34 -14.99
N ALA A 7 8.87 -2.87 -15.93
CA ALA A 7 8.65 -4.31 -16.08
C ALA A 7 9.98 -5.09 -16.24
N GLU A 8 10.95 -4.51 -16.94
CA GLU A 8 12.27 -5.12 -17.18
C GLU A 8 13.10 -5.28 -15.90
N GLN A 9 12.85 -4.47 -14.87
CA GLN A 9 13.61 -4.49 -13.62
C GLN A 9 12.92 -5.29 -12.50
N MET A 10 11.70 -5.79 -12.74
CA MET A 10 10.90 -6.49 -11.73
C MET A 10 11.13 -8.00 -11.67
N GLY A 11 11.74 -8.62 -12.68
CA GLY A 11 11.89 -10.08 -12.73
C GLY A 11 12.52 -10.70 -11.48
N GLY A 12 11.81 -11.63 -10.84
CA GLY A 12 12.30 -12.44 -9.71
C GLY A 12 12.68 -11.64 -8.46
N CYS A 13 12.04 -10.48 -8.24
CA CYS A 13 12.33 -9.62 -7.09
C CYS A 13 11.87 -10.20 -5.75
N ASN A 14 12.43 -9.70 -4.64
CA ASN A 14 12.05 -10.11 -3.29
C ASN A 14 11.17 -9.03 -2.64
N LEU A 15 9.98 -9.41 -2.19
CA LEU A 15 8.97 -8.51 -1.66
C LEU A 15 8.94 -8.52 -0.14
N ILE A 16 8.66 -7.36 0.45
CA ILE A 16 8.31 -7.20 1.86
C ILE A 16 6.83 -6.84 1.94
N LEU A 17 6.04 -7.78 2.44
CA LEU A 17 4.60 -7.68 2.67
C LEU A 17 4.31 -6.79 3.90
N SER A 18 3.29 -5.94 3.84
CA SER A 18 2.72 -5.20 4.98
C SER A 18 1.51 -5.95 5.57
N ASP A 19 0.81 -5.37 6.54
CA ASP A 19 -0.14 -6.07 7.40
C ASP A 19 -1.57 -6.18 6.84
N ASP A 20 -1.83 -5.91 5.55
CA ASP A 20 -3.19 -5.97 5.01
C ASP A 20 -3.31 -6.47 3.55
N LEU A 21 -4.55 -6.44 3.08
CA LEU A 21 -4.93 -6.98 1.78
C LEU A 21 -4.35 -6.18 0.61
N ASP A 22 -4.17 -4.86 0.75
CA ASP A 22 -3.62 -4.05 -0.35
C ASP A 22 -2.23 -4.56 -0.70
N SER A 23 -1.41 -4.76 0.33
CA SER A 23 -0.09 -5.34 0.19
C SER A 23 -0.11 -6.78 -0.32
N LEU A 24 -0.96 -7.65 0.25
CA LEU A 24 -1.01 -9.05 -0.15
C LEU A 24 -1.42 -9.22 -1.60
N PHE A 25 -2.49 -8.54 -2.03
CA PHE A 25 -2.98 -8.66 -3.39
C PHE A 25 -1.99 -8.05 -4.38
N SER A 26 -1.38 -6.91 -4.03
CA SER A 26 -0.27 -6.34 -4.79
C SER A 26 0.89 -7.33 -4.96
N CYS A 27 1.29 -8.03 -3.90
CA CYS A 27 2.33 -9.06 -3.98
C CYS A 27 1.93 -10.23 -4.90
N ILE A 28 0.67 -10.67 -4.85
CA ILE A 28 0.16 -11.75 -5.72
C ILE A 28 0.24 -11.34 -7.19
N VAL A 29 -0.20 -10.12 -7.52
CA VAL A 29 -0.12 -9.59 -8.89
C VAL A 29 1.33 -9.52 -9.36
N LEU A 30 2.25 -9.04 -8.52
CA LEU A 30 3.67 -8.98 -8.84
C LEU A 30 4.30 -10.37 -9.03
N ASP A 31 3.87 -11.38 -8.26
CA ASP A 31 4.30 -12.76 -8.48
C ASP A 31 3.80 -13.30 -9.82
N GLN A 32 2.53 -13.06 -10.17
CA GLN A 32 1.95 -13.52 -11.43
C GLN A 32 2.61 -12.89 -12.65
N LEU A 33 2.95 -11.60 -12.58
CA LEU A 33 3.55 -10.87 -13.70
C LEU A 33 5.06 -11.12 -13.82
N PHE A 34 5.77 -11.22 -12.69
CA PHE A 34 7.24 -11.15 -12.68
C PHE A 34 7.93 -12.26 -11.88
N GLY A 35 7.19 -13.16 -11.25
CA GLY A 35 7.74 -14.22 -10.40
C GLY A 35 8.33 -13.70 -9.08
N CYS A 36 7.98 -12.49 -8.65
CA CYS A 36 8.46 -11.92 -7.40
C CYS A 36 7.92 -12.70 -6.18
N LYS A 37 8.75 -12.90 -5.16
CA LYS A 37 8.40 -13.70 -3.98
C LYS A 37 8.35 -12.87 -2.71
N ILE A 38 7.33 -13.11 -1.89
CA ILE A 38 7.24 -12.52 -0.55
C ILE A 38 8.30 -13.20 0.33
N GLU A 39 9.38 -12.49 0.63
CA GLU A 39 10.47 -13.00 1.47
C GLU A 39 10.52 -12.31 2.85
N GLY A 40 9.95 -11.12 2.95
CA GLY A 40 9.85 -10.34 4.17
C GLY A 40 8.42 -9.97 4.57
N PHE A 41 8.25 -9.66 5.85
CA PHE A 41 7.02 -9.14 6.42
C PHE A 41 7.36 -7.98 7.36
N TYR A 42 6.59 -6.88 7.26
CA TYR A 42 6.78 -5.67 8.04
C TYR A 42 5.47 -5.27 8.73
N ASP A 43 5.44 -5.40 10.05
CA ASP A 43 4.27 -5.10 10.90
C ASP A 43 4.32 -3.69 11.53
N PHE A 44 5.14 -2.81 10.94
CA PHE A 44 5.44 -1.46 11.46
C PHE A 44 6.08 -1.43 12.86
N LYS A 45 6.58 -2.57 13.36
CA LYS A 45 7.39 -2.69 14.58
C LYS A 45 8.70 -3.43 14.32
N ALA A 46 8.70 -4.37 13.37
CA ALA A 46 9.85 -5.16 12.98
C ALA A 46 9.76 -5.57 11.51
N ILE A 47 10.91 -5.63 10.85
CA ILE A 47 11.06 -6.41 9.62
C ILE A 47 11.44 -7.83 10.04
N ASN A 48 10.66 -8.78 9.56
CA ASN A 48 10.87 -10.21 9.71
C ASN A 48 11.12 -10.81 8.33
N PHE A 49 12.04 -11.76 8.22
CA PHE A 49 12.32 -12.46 6.97
C PHE A 49 12.09 -13.96 7.15
N LYS A 50 11.73 -14.65 6.08
CA LYS A 50 11.73 -16.12 6.08
C LYS A 50 13.10 -16.63 6.53
N GLU A 51 13.11 -17.64 7.38
CA GLU A 51 14.36 -18.20 7.92
C GLU A 51 15.30 -18.67 6.80
N GLU A 52 14.77 -19.32 5.77
CA GLU A 52 15.53 -19.80 4.62
C GLU A 52 16.19 -18.66 3.82
N PHE A 53 15.49 -17.54 3.69
CA PHE A 53 15.99 -16.34 3.01
C PHE A 53 17.22 -15.76 3.73
N LEU A 54 17.18 -15.72 5.07
CA LEU A 54 18.29 -15.30 5.91
C LEU A 54 19.47 -16.27 5.84
N LYS A 55 19.22 -17.59 5.85
CA LYS A 55 20.27 -18.62 5.73
C LYS A 55 21.05 -18.51 4.42
N ASN A 56 20.40 -18.07 3.36
CA ASN A 56 21.01 -17.88 2.05
C ASN A 56 21.70 -16.51 1.88
N GLY A 57 21.78 -15.67 2.92
CA GLY A 57 22.39 -14.33 2.86
C GLY A 57 21.71 -13.38 1.87
N SER A 58 20.45 -13.68 1.51
CA SER A 58 19.74 -13.01 0.42
C SER A 58 19.08 -11.69 0.86
N GLU A 59 19.18 -11.32 2.13
CA GLU A 59 18.61 -10.07 2.68
C GLU A 59 19.27 -8.79 2.15
N ASN A 60 20.37 -8.92 1.40
CA ASN A 60 21.04 -7.81 0.71
C ASN A 60 20.68 -7.72 -0.79
N THR A 61 19.71 -8.51 -1.25
CA THR A 61 19.25 -8.53 -2.65
C THR A 61 18.18 -7.46 -2.93
N ASN A 62 17.62 -7.45 -4.14
CA ASN A 62 16.62 -6.50 -4.63
C ASN A 62 15.29 -6.59 -3.87
N LEU A 63 15.27 -6.02 -2.66
CA LEU A 63 14.11 -5.96 -1.77
C LEU A 63 13.20 -4.77 -2.13
N ILE A 64 11.91 -5.05 -2.23
CA ILE A 64 10.87 -4.06 -2.54
C ILE A 64 9.77 -4.15 -1.48
N GLY A 65 9.52 -3.06 -0.76
CA GLY A 65 8.35 -2.96 0.12
C GLY A 65 7.07 -2.79 -0.69
N VAL A 66 5.98 -3.45 -0.31
CA VAL A 66 4.70 -3.35 -1.00
C VAL A 66 3.65 -2.82 -0.05
N ASP A 67 3.01 -1.71 -0.42
CA ASP A 67 2.18 -0.91 0.48
C ASP A 67 2.96 -0.48 1.75
N ILE A 68 4.19 -0.02 1.53
CA ILE A 68 5.09 0.45 2.58
C ILE A 68 5.80 1.68 2.07
N ASP A 69 5.88 2.73 2.89
CA ASP A 69 6.60 3.96 2.53
C ASP A 69 7.91 4.10 3.33
N PHE A 70 8.96 3.42 2.84
CA PHE A 70 10.30 3.50 3.44
C PHE A 70 11.01 4.83 3.14
N ALA A 71 11.68 5.40 4.14
CA ALA A 71 12.36 6.70 4.03
C ALA A 71 13.82 6.63 3.50
N ASN A 72 14.47 5.45 3.52
CA ASN A 72 15.93 5.30 3.36
C ASN A 72 16.39 4.80 1.97
N ASN A 73 15.82 5.32 0.89
CA ASN A 73 16.11 4.87 -0.49
C ASN A 73 15.81 3.39 -0.78
N MET A 74 15.14 2.69 0.13
CA MET A 74 14.60 1.35 -0.15
C MET A 74 13.50 1.47 -1.20
N LYS A 75 13.52 0.54 -2.16
CA LYS A 75 12.49 0.45 -3.19
C LYS A 75 11.18 0.07 -2.54
N CYS A 76 10.11 0.76 -2.89
CA CYS A 76 8.79 0.40 -2.41
C CYS A 76 7.68 0.90 -3.34
N PHE A 77 6.60 0.14 -3.37
CA PHE A 77 5.30 0.62 -3.83
C PHE A 77 4.52 1.10 -2.62
N GLY A 78 3.86 2.24 -2.75
CA GLY A 78 3.05 2.80 -1.68
C GLY A 78 2.10 3.87 -2.19
N ASN A 79 1.14 4.25 -1.35
CA ASN A 79 0.14 5.25 -1.63
C ASN A 79 0.06 6.33 -0.53
N HIS A 80 0.88 6.29 0.54
CA HIS A 80 0.76 7.28 1.61
C HIS A 80 1.41 8.60 1.23
N VAL A 81 0.99 9.68 1.88
CA VAL A 81 1.72 10.96 1.79
C VAL A 81 2.94 10.84 2.71
N THR A 82 4.14 11.00 2.18
CA THR A 82 5.39 10.80 2.94
C THR A 82 6.16 12.10 3.17
N GLN A 83 5.79 13.17 2.46
CA GLN A 83 6.48 14.45 2.52
C GLN A 83 5.80 15.38 3.52
N ILE A 84 6.56 16.00 4.42
CA ILE A 84 6.06 17.08 5.28
C ILE A 84 5.97 18.38 4.48
N SER A 85 6.96 18.62 3.62
CA SER A 85 7.00 19.74 2.69
C SER A 85 7.30 19.28 1.28
N THR A 86 6.89 20.07 0.29
CA THR A 86 7.22 19.86 -1.12
C THR A 86 8.73 19.92 -1.43
N ASN A 87 9.53 20.42 -0.48
CA ASN A 87 10.98 20.52 -0.60
C ASN A 87 11.69 19.34 0.09
N ASP A 88 10.96 18.41 0.70
CA ASP A 88 11.54 17.23 1.32
C ASP A 88 12.16 16.32 0.25
N ILE A 89 13.27 15.67 0.61
CA ILE A 89 13.93 14.69 -0.25
C ILE A 89 12.92 13.58 -0.58
N ARG A 90 12.76 13.32 -1.87
CA ARG A 90 11.85 12.27 -2.37
C ARG A 90 12.40 10.90 -2.00
N SER A 91 11.56 10.07 -1.37
CA SER A 91 11.88 8.66 -1.16
C SER A 91 11.95 7.93 -2.51
N ASN A 92 12.72 6.83 -2.55
CA ASN A 92 12.82 5.95 -3.71
C ASN A 92 11.58 5.04 -3.84
N THR A 93 10.40 5.66 -3.91
CA THR A 93 9.09 4.99 -3.89
C THR A 93 8.34 5.19 -5.21
N ALA A 94 7.68 4.13 -5.67
CA ALA A 94 6.63 4.21 -6.67
C ALA A 94 5.33 4.55 -5.94
N ASN A 95 5.05 5.86 -5.84
CA ASN A 95 3.92 6.40 -5.10
C ASN A 95 3.38 7.64 -5.80
N LEU A 96 2.09 7.62 -6.17
CA LEU A 96 1.45 8.72 -6.92
C LEU A 96 1.46 10.03 -6.14
N ASN A 97 1.37 9.98 -4.82
CA ASN A 97 1.44 11.17 -3.98
C ASN A 97 2.83 11.81 -4.05
N VAL A 98 3.90 11.01 -4.02
CA VAL A 98 5.27 11.52 -4.17
C VAL A 98 5.51 12.06 -5.59
N ILE A 99 5.00 11.38 -6.62
CA ILE A 99 5.14 11.79 -8.03
C ILE A 99 4.44 13.13 -8.29
N ASN A 100 3.23 13.29 -7.74
CA ASN A 100 2.43 14.51 -7.86
C ASN A 100 2.78 15.57 -6.80
N ASN A 101 3.88 15.41 -6.07
CA ASN A 101 4.40 16.39 -5.12
C ASN A 101 3.39 16.74 -4.00
N VAL A 102 2.62 15.74 -3.57
CA VAL A 102 1.69 15.84 -2.45
C VAL A 102 2.45 15.68 -1.14
N SER A 103 2.20 16.61 -0.24
CA SER A 103 2.79 16.71 1.09
C SER A 103 1.71 16.97 2.13
N ALA A 104 2.08 17.03 3.41
CA ALA A 104 1.17 17.45 4.48
C ALA A 104 0.52 18.83 4.22
N ARG A 105 1.19 19.73 3.49
CA ARG A 105 0.71 21.10 3.22
C ARG A 105 -0.46 21.16 2.25
N ASN A 106 -0.50 20.23 1.31
CA ASN A 106 -1.56 20.07 0.30
C ASN A 106 -2.21 18.69 0.40
N TYR A 107 -2.36 18.18 1.62
CA TYR A 107 -2.81 16.81 1.91
C TYR A 107 -4.14 16.43 1.26
N THR A 108 -5.02 17.40 1.00
CA THR A 108 -6.33 17.17 0.36
C THR A 108 -6.23 16.85 -1.13
N ASP A 109 -5.06 17.07 -1.75
CA ASP A 109 -4.80 16.76 -3.15
C ASP A 109 -4.28 15.33 -3.32
N LYS A 110 -4.24 14.54 -2.23
CA LYS A 110 -3.70 13.19 -2.25
C LYS A 110 -4.52 12.24 -3.12
N PHE A 111 -3.83 11.30 -3.76
CA PHE A 111 -4.40 10.03 -4.16
C PHE A 111 -4.81 9.27 -2.90
N SER A 112 -6.07 8.86 -2.84
CA SER A 112 -6.63 8.08 -1.73
C SER A 112 -7.13 6.71 -2.19
N GLY A 113 -6.65 6.22 -3.33
CA GLY A 113 -6.80 4.83 -3.73
C GLY A 113 -5.69 3.96 -3.14
N ASN A 114 -5.70 2.69 -3.55
CA ASN A 114 -4.81 1.66 -3.04
C ASN A 114 -3.54 1.50 -3.89
N THR A 115 -2.49 0.96 -3.27
CA THR A 115 -1.22 0.57 -3.92
C THR A 115 -1.47 -0.42 -5.05
N LEU A 116 -2.41 -1.36 -4.88
CA LEU A 116 -2.82 -2.32 -5.90
C LEU A 116 -3.26 -1.64 -7.20
N MET A 117 -4.13 -0.62 -7.13
CA MET A 117 -4.59 0.13 -8.29
C MET A 117 -3.44 0.70 -9.11
N GLN A 118 -2.45 1.26 -8.42
CA GLN A 118 -1.28 1.83 -9.06
C GLN A 118 -0.47 0.75 -9.80
N ILE A 119 -0.28 -0.42 -9.18
CA ILE A 119 0.43 -1.55 -9.78
C ILE A 119 -0.32 -2.10 -11.00
N LEU A 120 -1.64 -2.26 -10.90
CA LEU A 120 -2.48 -2.74 -12.00
C LEU A 120 -2.37 -1.82 -13.22
N SER A 121 -2.49 -0.50 -13.00
CA SER A 121 -2.32 0.50 -14.05
C SER A 121 -0.90 0.51 -14.61
N LEU A 122 0.13 0.53 -13.75
CA LEU A 122 1.53 0.59 -14.17
C LEU A 122 1.94 -0.56 -15.11
N TYR A 123 1.35 -1.74 -14.90
CA TYR A 123 1.64 -2.93 -15.71
C TYR A 123 0.52 -3.30 -16.67
N ASN A 124 -0.37 -2.36 -16.99
CA ASN A 124 -1.43 -2.50 -17.99
C ASN A 124 -2.34 -3.72 -17.77
N VAL A 125 -2.69 -4.02 -16.51
CA VAL A 125 -3.67 -5.05 -16.20
C VAL A 125 -5.07 -4.52 -16.51
N ASP A 126 -5.77 -5.21 -17.40
CA ASP A 126 -7.09 -4.82 -17.89
C ASP A 126 -8.18 -5.13 -16.85
N VAL A 127 -8.45 -4.15 -15.98
CA VAL A 127 -9.50 -4.20 -14.95
C VAL A 127 -10.91 -4.11 -15.56
N GLU A 128 -11.08 -3.61 -16.79
CA GLU A 128 -12.41 -3.54 -17.43
C GLU A 128 -13.02 -4.92 -17.64
N LYS A 129 -12.18 -5.93 -17.88
CA LYS A 129 -12.59 -7.32 -18.03
C LYS A 129 -12.98 -8.01 -16.72
N TRP A 130 -12.72 -7.39 -15.58
CA TRP A 130 -13.08 -7.95 -14.29
C TRP A 130 -14.60 -7.94 -14.09
N THR A 131 -15.09 -8.91 -13.32
CA THR A 131 -16.50 -8.94 -12.92
C THR A 131 -16.82 -7.77 -12.00
N ASP A 132 -18.09 -7.41 -11.90
CA ASP A 132 -18.53 -6.35 -11.00
C ASP A 132 -18.11 -6.61 -9.55
N GLU A 133 -18.17 -7.86 -9.08
CA GLU A 133 -17.77 -8.20 -7.72
C GLU A 133 -16.26 -8.04 -7.50
N GLN A 134 -15.43 -8.37 -8.49
CA GLN A 134 -13.97 -8.13 -8.45
C GLN A 134 -13.67 -6.62 -8.39
N LYS A 135 -14.35 -5.81 -9.21
CA LYS A 135 -14.22 -4.33 -9.20
C LYS A 135 -14.71 -3.72 -7.90
N LEU A 136 -15.77 -4.26 -7.29
CA LEU A 136 -16.23 -3.84 -5.96
C LEU A 136 -15.17 -4.14 -4.89
N VAL A 137 -14.55 -5.34 -4.90
CA VAL A 137 -13.46 -5.64 -3.97
C VAL A 137 -12.31 -4.65 -4.14
N LEU A 138 -11.87 -4.41 -5.39
CA LEU A 138 -10.82 -3.43 -5.69
C LEU A 138 -11.17 -2.02 -5.18
N SER A 139 -12.43 -1.62 -5.31
CA SER A 139 -12.95 -0.33 -4.82
C SER A 139 -13.03 -0.26 -3.29
N CYS A 140 -13.10 -1.39 -2.60
CA CYS A 140 -13.18 -1.48 -1.14
C CYS A 140 -11.81 -1.51 -0.44
N ILE A 141 -10.75 -1.93 -1.13
CA ILE A 141 -9.36 -1.88 -0.62
C ILE A 141 -9.00 -0.41 -0.34
N ASP A 142 -8.46 -0.15 0.85
CA ASP A 142 -8.25 1.20 1.42
C ASP A 142 -9.47 2.12 1.41
N SER A 143 -10.66 1.54 1.30
CA SER A 143 -11.90 2.30 1.16
C SER A 143 -11.85 3.28 -0.02
N PHE A 144 -11.24 2.87 -1.15
CA PHE A 144 -11.08 3.73 -2.33
C PHE A 144 -12.40 4.34 -2.85
N PHE A 145 -13.54 3.68 -2.62
CA PHE A 145 -14.86 4.21 -2.95
C PHE A 145 -15.27 5.48 -2.16
N LEU A 146 -14.64 5.80 -1.02
CA LEU A 146 -15.11 6.86 -0.12
C LEU A 146 -15.28 8.23 -0.80
N PRO A 147 -14.33 8.73 -1.61
CA PRO A 147 -14.46 10.04 -2.26
C PRO A 147 -15.68 10.18 -3.17
N PHE A 148 -16.29 9.07 -3.59
CA PHE A 148 -17.50 9.03 -4.42
C PHE A 148 -18.80 9.04 -3.59
N THR A 149 -18.70 8.97 -2.26
CA THR A 149 -19.85 9.12 -1.35
C THR A 149 -20.24 10.59 -1.18
N THR A 150 -21.48 10.85 -0.79
CA THR A 150 -21.94 12.21 -0.46
C THR A 150 -21.10 12.86 0.64
N LYS A 151 -20.68 12.08 1.65
CA LYS A 151 -19.91 12.58 2.80
C LYS A 151 -18.53 13.11 2.40
N TYR A 152 -17.93 12.56 1.35
CA TYR A 152 -16.57 12.88 0.93
C TYR A 152 -16.50 13.42 -0.51
N ALA A 153 -17.64 13.81 -1.09
CA ALA A 153 -17.77 14.28 -2.47
C ALA A 153 -16.82 15.44 -2.84
N ARG A 154 -16.39 16.25 -1.86
CA ARG A 154 -15.37 17.30 -2.06
C ARG A 154 -14.02 16.77 -2.56
N PHE A 155 -13.75 15.48 -2.43
CA PHE A 155 -12.53 14.82 -2.90
C PHE A 155 -12.72 14.04 -4.20
N LYS A 156 -13.96 14.00 -4.74
CA LYS A 156 -14.31 13.23 -5.93
C LYS A 156 -13.48 13.67 -7.14
N SER A 157 -13.44 14.97 -7.43
CA SER A 157 -12.70 15.51 -8.57
C SER A 157 -11.20 15.22 -8.50
N THR A 158 -10.62 15.27 -7.30
CA THR A 158 -9.23 14.88 -7.08
C THR A 158 -9.01 13.41 -7.46
N GLN A 159 -9.88 12.50 -7.03
CA GLN A 159 -9.74 11.08 -7.36
C GLN A 159 -10.03 10.78 -8.84
N GLU A 160 -11.00 11.45 -9.46
CA GLU A 160 -11.26 11.34 -10.90
C GLU A 160 -10.02 11.74 -11.72
N ASN A 161 -9.31 12.80 -11.29
CA ASN A 161 -8.05 13.20 -11.93
C ASN A 161 -6.96 12.13 -11.77
N TYR A 162 -6.89 11.43 -10.64
CA TYR A 162 -5.95 10.31 -10.48
C TYR A 162 -6.35 9.11 -11.32
N LEU A 163 -7.63 8.76 -11.37
CA LEU A 163 -8.12 7.68 -12.24
C LEU A 163 -7.78 7.96 -13.70
N LYS A 164 -7.90 9.21 -14.15
CA LYS A 164 -7.43 9.62 -15.47
C LYS A 164 -5.93 9.47 -15.67
N GLN A 165 -5.11 9.83 -14.68
CA GLN A 165 -3.65 9.60 -14.75
C GLN A 165 -3.30 8.11 -14.81
N LEU A 166 -4.15 7.25 -14.23
CA LEU A 166 -3.98 5.80 -14.22
C LEU A 166 -4.64 5.12 -15.44
N GLU A 167 -5.34 5.87 -16.29
CA GLU A 167 -6.15 5.33 -17.40
C GLU A 167 -7.20 4.31 -16.90
N GLN A 168 -7.89 4.67 -15.82
CA GLN A 168 -8.89 3.84 -15.12
C GLN A 168 -10.21 4.61 -14.87
N GLU A 169 -10.56 5.59 -15.70
CA GLU A 169 -11.78 6.40 -15.54
C GLU A 169 -13.05 5.53 -15.43
N HIS A 170 -13.11 4.43 -16.17
CA HIS A 170 -14.22 3.47 -16.15
C HIS A 170 -14.54 2.96 -14.74
N LEU A 171 -13.53 2.86 -13.86
CA LEU A 171 -13.72 2.39 -12.49
C LEU A 171 -14.40 3.46 -11.63
N GLY A 172 -14.10 4.73 -11.87
CA GLY A 172 -14.79 5.84 -11.20
C GLY A 172 -16.27 5.87 -11.58
N GLU A 173 -16.57 5.71 -12.87
CA GLU A 173 -17.94 5.57 -13.38
C GLU A 173 -18.65 4.35 -12.78
N PHE A 174 -17.95 3.22 -12.69
CA PHE A 174 -18.45 2.00 -12.05
C PHE A 174 -18.81 2.23 -10.57
N ILE A 175 -17.94 2.88 -9.80
CA ILE A 175 -18.19 3.18 -8.38
C ILE A 175 -19.41 4.10 -8.23
N VAL A 176 -19.51 5.14 -9.06
CA VAL A 176 -20.66 6.07 -9.04
C VAL A 176 -21.95 5.33 -9.36
N TYR A 177 -21.96 4.49 -10.40
CA TYR A 177 -23.13 3.69 -10.76
C TYR A 177 -23.61 2.81 -9.59
N TYR A 178 -22.69 2.09 -8.94
CA TYR A 178 -23.03 1.22 -7.80
C TYR A 178 -23.44 2.02 -6.56
N MET A 179 -22.83 3.18 -6.33
CA MET A 179 -23.19 4.10 -5.25
C MET A 179 -24.61 4.64 -5.44
N ASP A 180 -24.97 5.08 -6.64
CA ASP A 180 -26.30 5.65 -6.93
C ASP A 180 -27.39 4.57 -6.85
N LYS A 181 -27.08 3.35 -7.31
CA LYS A 181 -28.06 2.26 -7.38
C LYS A 181 -28.31 1.56 -6.05
N TYR A 182 -27.27 1.39 -5.23
CA TYR A 182 -27.33 0.56 -4.01
C TYR A 182 -26.91 1.29 -2.74
N GLY A 183 -26.43 2.54 -2.85
CA GLY A 183 -25.86 3.29 -1.75
C GLY A 183 -24.53 2.72 -1.25
N GLU A 184 -24.02 3.25 -0.13
CA GLU A 184 -22.78 2.78 0.49
C GLU A 184 -22.85 1.32 0.98
N ASP A 185 -24.06 0.79 1.17
CA ASP A 185 -24.27 -0.52 1.78
C ASP A 185 -23.76 -1.67 0.92
N ILE A 186 -23.69 -1.53 -0.40
CA ILE A 186 -23.07 -2.55 -1.26
C ILE A 186 -21.58 -2.72 -0.95
N PHE A 187 -20.86 -1.61 -0.75
CA PHE A 187 -19.44 -1.63 -0.42
C PHE A 187 -19.21 -2.20 0.98
N LYS A 188 -20.06 -1.85 1.95
CA LYS A 188 -20.01 -2.44 3.31
C LYS A 188 -20.22 -3.95 3.27
N ARG A 189 -21.20 -4.43 2.50
CA ARG A 189 -21.44 -5.87 2.33
C ARG A 189 -20.24 -6.60 1.72
N ILE A 190 -19.56 -6.00 0.74
CA ILE A 190 -18.36 -6.57 0.13
C ILE A 190 -17.20 -6.61 1.14
N ILE A 191 -17.01 -5.53 1.89
CA ILE A 191 -16.04 -5.48 3.00
C ILE A 191 -16.29 -6.59 4.01
N ASP A 192 -17.54 -6.77 4.44
CA ASP A 192 -17.92 -7.76 5.44
C ASP A 192 -17.83 -9.19 4.88
N LYS A 193 -18.31 -9.42 3.66
CA LYS A 193 -18.30 -10.72 2.97
C LYS A 193 -16.90 -11.31 2.93
N TYR A 194 -15.92 -10.51 2.50
CA TYR A 194 -14.54 -10.95 2.33
C TYR A 194 -13.61 -10.57 3.49
N LYS A 195 -14.17 -9.93 4.54
CA LYS A 195 -13.43 -9.44 5.71
C LYS A 195 -12.23 -8.58 5.31
N LEU A 196 -12.44 -7.67 4.36
CA LEU A 196 -11.37 -6.88 3.70
C LEU A 196 -10.60 -5.94 4.64
N LYS A 197 -11.14 -5.66 5.84
CA LYS A 197 -10.49 -4.87 6.89
C LYS A 197 -9.67 -5.71 7.88
N GLY A 198 -9.59 -7.02 7.66
CA GLY A 198 -8.73 -7.91 8.42
C GLY A 198 -7.27 -7.53 8.28
N LYS A 199 -6.49 -7.87 9.30
CA LYS A 199 -5.04 -7.67 9.32
C LYS A 199 -4.31 -9.00 9.22
N ILE A 200 -3.13 -8.96 8.64
CA ILE A 200 -2.16 -10.04 8.58
C ILE A 200 -1.24 -9.86 9.78
N ASN A 201 -1.18 -10.86 10.65
CA ASN A 201 -0.37 -10.83 11.86
C ASN A 201 0.69 -11.93 11.79
N LEU A 202 1.82 -11.70 12.46
CA LEU A 202 2.84 -12.71 12.64
C LEU A 202 2.73 -13.31 14.04
N ASP A 203 2.26 -14.55 14.14
CA ASP A 203 2.15 -15.29 15.41
C ASP A 203 3.09 -16.49 15.39
N PHE A 204 4.00 -16.56 16.37
CA PHE A 204 4.95 -17.66 16.52
C PHE A 204 5.70 -18.00 15.21
N GLY A 205 6.11 -16.97 14.47
CA GLY A 205 6.83 -17.12 13.20
C GLY A 205 5.96 -17.43 11.98
N THR A 206 4.64 -17.57 12.12
CA THR A 206 3.73 -17.86 11.01
C THR A 206 2.78 -16.70 10.77
N LEU A 207 2.50 -16.39 9.50
CA LEU A 207 1.54 -15.35 9.13
C LEU A 207 0.11 -15.89 9.18
N ASN A 208 -0.79 -15.14 9.81
CA ASN A 208 -2.20 -15.48 9.95
C ASN A 208 -3.07 -14.26 9.62
N THR A 209 -4.28 -14.51 9.12
CA THR A 209 -5.26 -13.45 8.90
C THR A 209 -6.68 -13.98 9.02
N ASN A 210 -7.62 -13.09 9.33
CA ASN A 210 -9.04 -13.35 9.27
C ASN A 210 -9.67 -12.89 7.94
N ILE A 211 -8.91 -12.29 7.01
CA ILE A 211 -9.37 -11.99 5.64
C ILE A 211 -9.85 -13.30 4.99
N ASP A 212 -10.95 -13.27 4.24
CA ASP A 212 -11.46 -14.45 3.53
C ASP A 212 -10.63 -14.75 2.26
N LEU A 213 -9.42 -15.27 2.48
CA LEU A 213 -8.50 -15.61 1.39
C LEU A 213 -9.05 -16.71 0.48
N GLU A 214 -9.86 -17.64 1.01
CA GLU A 214 -10.49 -18.68 0.21
C GLU A 214 -11.55 -18.09 -0.73
N GLY A 215 -12.42 -17.23 -0.20
CA GLY A 215 -13.42 -16.51 -0.99
C GLY A 215 -12.78 -15.64 -2.08
N LEU A 216 -11.73 -14.89 -1.73
CA LEU A 216 -10.96 -14.08 -2.69
C LEU A 216 -10.29 -14.96 -3.75
N SER A 217 -9.73 -16.12 -3.36
CA SER A 217 -9.11 -17.04 -4.31
C SER A 217 -10.11 -17.54 -5.35
N LYS A 218 -11.32 -17.89 -4.92
CA LYS A 218 -12.41 -18.31 -5.81
C LYS A 218 -12.88 -17.15 -6.70
N LEU A 219 -13.04 -15.96 -6.14
CA LEU A 219 -13.52 -14.78 -6.86
C LEU A 219 -12.56 -14.37 -7.99
N PHE A 220 -11.26 -14.34 -7.72
CA PHE A 220 -10.25 -13.90 -8.70
C PHE A 220 -9.66 -15.05 -9.53
N ASN A 221 -9.99 -16.30 -9.20
CA ASN A 221 -9.42 -17.49 -9.81
C ASN A 221 -7.87 -17.51 -9.75
N VAL A 222 -7.31 -17.03 -8.63
CA VAL A 222 -5.87 -17.00 -8.34
C VAL A 222 -5.65 -17.36 -6.87
N PRO A 223 -4.55 -18.04 -6.48
CA PRO A 223 -4.33 -18.39 -5.08
C PRO A 223 -4.01 -17.16 -4.23
N PHE A 224 -4.89 -16.79 -3.31
CA PHE A 224 -4.59 -15.86 -2.22
C PHE A 224 -4.05 -16.67 -1.05
N LEU A 225 -2.72 -16.74 -0.94
CA LEU A 225 -2.04 -17.54 0.07
C LEU A 225 -1.04 -16.68 0.84
N LEU A 226 -1.06 -16.81 2.16
CA LEU A 226 0.05 -16.33 2.98
C LEU A 226 1.25 -17.29 2.82
N PRO A 227 2.49 -16.77 2.83
CA PRO A 227 3.68 -17.61 2.91
C PRO A 227 3.62 -18.55 4.12
N LYS A 228 3.94 -19.83 3.89
CA LYS A 228 3.90 -20.89 4.94
C LYS A 228 5.21 -21.04 5.70
N ASN A 229 6.29 -20.41 5.23
CA ASN A 229 7.61 -20.48 5.86
C ASN A 229 7.61 -19.76 7.21
N GLU A 230 8.49 -20.19 8.11
CA GLU A 230 8.71 -19.50 9.37
C GLU A 230 9.48 -18.19 9.14
N PHE A 231 8.99 -17.10 9.72
CA PHE A 231 9.64 -15.80 9.73
C PHE A 231 10.41 -15.59 11.04
N LYS A 232 11.63 -15.07 10.91
CA LYS A 232 12.48 -14.68 12.05
C LYS A 232 12.60 -13.16 12.12
N PRO A 233 12.60 -12.58 13.33
CA PRO A 233 12.90 -11.17 13.52
C PRO A 233 14.29 -10.83 12.97
N TYR A 234 14.37 -9.80 12.12
CA TYR A 234 15.64 -9.31 11.58
C TYR A 234 16.02 -7.96 12.17
N LYS A 235 15.10 -6.99 12.15
CA LYS A 235 15.31 -5.66 12.72
C LYS A 235 14.04 -5.18 13.41
N GLN A 236 14.17 -4.75 14.67
CA GLN A 236 13.11 -4.12 15.44
C GLN A 236 13.25 -2.59 15.41
N TYR A 237 12.11 -1.91 15.53
CA TYR A 237 11.98 -0.47 15.45
C TYR A 237 11.00 0.03 16.52
N ASN A 238 11.17 1.29 16.89
CA ASN A 238 10.17 2.00 17.68
C ASN A 238 9.14 2.61 16.73
N THR A 239 7.88 2.62 17.11
CA THR A 239 6.78 3.25 16.36
C THR A 239 6.27 4.45 17.14
N ARG A 240 6.01 5.57 16.47
CA ARG A 240 5.48 6.77 17.12
C ARG A 240 4.51 7.51 16.23
N TYR A 241 3.49 8.06 16.89
CA TYR A 241 2.60 9.06 16.31
C TYR A 241 3.00 10.44 16.81
N MET A 242 2.96 11.44 15.93
CA MET A 242 3.37 12.79 16.27
C MET A 242 2.55 13.82 15.50
N ASP A 243 2.17 14.91 16.18
CA ASP A 243 1.63 16.10 15.54
C ASP A 243 2.74 16.88 14.82
N ILE A 244 2.46 17.37 13.61
CA ILE A 244 3.44 18.03 12.75
C ILE A 244 3.21 19.54 12.57
N ASN A 245 2.34 20.18 13.38
CA ASN A 245 2.05 21.61 13.24
C ASN A 245 3.30 22.49 13.33
N ASN A 246 4.33 22.05 14.08
CA ASN A 246 5.59 22.75 14.25
C ASN A 246 6.77 22.10 13.49
N ILE A 247 6.51 21.18 12.57
CA ILE A 247 7.54 20.47 11.80
C ILE A 247 7.56 21.06 10.40
N LYS A 248 8.73 21.56 9.96
CA LYS A 248 8.85 22.20 8.64
C LYS A 248 9.28 21.21 7.56
N SER A 249 10.00 20.16 7.94
CA SER A 249 10.56 19.14 7.05
C SER A 249 10.67 17.78 7.73
N SER A 250 10.86 16.71 6.96
CA SER A 250 11.18 15.38 7.51
C SER A 250 12.48 15.34 8.32
N LYS A 251 13.46 16.23 8.02
CA LYS A 251 14.69 16.37 8.80
C LYS A 251 14.42 16.91 10.21
N ASP A 252 13.49 17.84 10.35
CA ASP A 252 13.09 18.38 11.66
C ASP A 252 12.54 17.28 12.60
N ILE A 253 11.98 16.20 12.04
CA ILE A 253 11.50 15.07 12.84
C ILE A 253 12.68 14.39 13.53
N VAL A 254 13.74 14.08 12.79
CA VAL A 254 14.97 13.48 13.34
C VAL A 254 15.53 14.36 14.46
N ASP A 255 15.69 15.66 14.17
CA ASP A 255 16.28 16.64 15.09
C ASP A 255 15.45 16.80 16.38
N LYS A 256 14.11 16.77 16.30
CA LYS A 256 13.23 16.98 17.46
C LYS A 256 12.90 15.72 18.26
N THR A 257 13.09 14.55 17.66
CA THR A 257 12.67 13.27 18.28
C THR A 257 13.84 12.46 18.79
N ASN A 258 15.08 12.92 18.55
CA ASN A 258 16.32 12.17 18.79
C ASN A 258 16.32 10.77 18.13
N ALA A 259 15.47 10.57 17.11
CA ALA A 259 15.47 9.37 16.32
C ALA A 259 16.80 9.29 15.56
N LYS A 260 17.54 8.18 15.68
CA LYS A 260 18.81 8.04 14.97
C LYS A 260 18.57 7.95 13.47
N LYS A 261 17.46 7.31 13.09
CA LYS A 261 17.09 7.07 11.69
C LYS A 261 15.61 6.75 11.56
N ILE A 262 14.89 7.49 10.72
CA ILE A 262 13.52 7.16 10.32
C ILE A 262 13.58 5.99 9.32
N ILE A 263 12.71 5.00 9.48
CA ILE A 263 12.69 3.78 8.68
C ILE A 263 11.52 3.82 7.69
N SER A 264 10.31 4.01 8.18
CA SER A 264 9.12 4.32 7.38
C SER A 264 8.40 5.55 7.94
N LEU A 265 7.69 6.27 7.09
CA LEU A 265 6.92 7.46 7.48
C LEU A 265 5.69 7.62 6.60
N ALA A 266 4.56 7.83 7.24
CA ALA A 266 3.31 8.21 6.59
C ALA A 266 2.69 9.40 7.33
N VAL A 267 2.24 10.40 6.57
CA VAL A 267 1.37 11.47 7.05
C VAL A 267 -0.03 10.89 7.23
N THR A 268 -0.45 10.81 8.48
CA THR A 268 -1.78 10.35 8.88
C THR A 268 -2.62 11.58 9.17
N PHE A 269 -3.72 11.78 8.45
CA PHE A 269 -4.46 13.06 8.48
C PHE A 269 -3.58 14.26 8.09
N ARG A 270 -4.14 15.48 8.05
CA ARG A 270 -3.39 16.67 7.61
C ARG A 270 -2.20 17.04 8.51
N ASN A 271 -2.32 16.81 9.83
CA ASN A 271 -1.41 17.38 10.83
C ASN A 271 -0.74 16.33 11.71
N SER A 272 -0.77 15.05 11.34
CA SER A 272 -0.04 14.03 12.10
C SER A 272 0.74 13.09 11.20
N ILE A 273 1.70 12.41 11.79
CA ILE A 273 2.48 11.36 11.14
C ILE A 273 2.48 10.11 12.00
N SER A 274 2.60 8.98 11.33
CA SER A 274 3.05 7.72 11.90
C SER A 274 4.41 7.38 11.28
N TYR A 275 5.39 7.06 12.12
CA TYR A 275 6.71 6.68 11.63
C TYR A 275 7.35 5.65 12.53
N THR A 276 8.31 4.93 11.96
CA THR A 276 9.17 4.01 12.67
C THR A 276 10.61 4.49 12.66
N TYR A 277 11.36 4.17 13.70
CA TYR A 277 12.73 4.64 13.85
C TYR A 277 13.62 3.73 14.68
N LYS A 278 14.93 3.92 14.51
CA LYS A 278 15.98 3.36 15.37
C LYS A 278 16.48 4.36 16.40
#